data_AF-A0A5K1FLH2-F1
#
_entry.id   AF-A0A5K1FLH2-F1
#
_cell.length_a   1.000
_cell.length_b   1.000
_cell.length_c   1.000
_cell.angle_alpha   90.00
_cell.angle_beta   90.00
_cell.angle_gamma   90.00
#
_symmetry.space_group_name_H-M   'P 1'
#
loop_
_entity.id
_entity.type
_entity.pdbx_description
1 polymer ?
#
loop_
_entity_poly.entity_id
_entity_poly.type
_entity_poly.pdbx_seq_one_letter_code
_entity_poly.pdbx_strand_id
1 'polypeptide(L)'
;HFINHAWTLQKCIIGFNQVEPPRTEKNLVNVITKNLQEWKIKKKIISITVVNASFNDVLVRTLKEILEKSGVNQYQGGKFFHVRCHRHILNLIVQD
;
A
#
# COMPACT_ATOMS: atom_id res chain seq x y z
N HIS A 1 8.04 -4.84 -0.31
CA HIS A 1 9.49 -4.74 -0.06
C HIS A 1 9.74 -4.83 1.43
N PHE A 2 10.83 -5.46 1.86
CA PHE A 2 11.25 -5.48 3.27
C PHE A 2 12.76 -5.71 3.35
N ILE A 3 13.38 -5.40 4.50
CA ILE A 3 14.79 -5.71 4.79
C ILE A 3 14.83 -7.00 5.60
N ASN A 4 15.62 -7.98 5.20
CA ASN A 4 15.78 -9.23 5.95
C ASN A 4 16.92 -9.15 6.99
N HIS A 5 17.15 -10.24 7.72
CA HIS A 5 18.19 -10.32 8.76
C HIS A 5 19.62 -10.11 8.24
N ALA A 6 19.86 -10.32 6.95
CA ALA A 6 21.14 -10.08 6.30
C ALA A 6 21.29 -8.64 5.79
N TRP A 7 20.41 -7.71 6.21
CA TRP A 7 20.39 -6.32 5.74
C TRP A 7 20.20 -6.17 4.23
N THR A 8 19.61 -7.16 3.57
CA THR A 8 19.35 -7.11 2.14
C THR A 8 17.92 -6.71 1.84
N LEU A 9 17.73 -5.86 0.83
CA LEU A 9 16.42 -5.45 0.34
C LEU A 9 15.77 -6.59 -0.44
N GLN A 10 14.58 -7.00 -0.01
CA GLN A 10 13.77 -8.02 -0.66
C GLN A 10 12.61 -7.38 -1.42
N LYS A 11 12.43 -7.83 -2.66
CA LYS A 11 11.32 -7.44 -3.54
C LYS A 11 10.51 -8.68 -3.91
N CYS A 12 9.25 -8.71 -3.50
CA CYS A 12 8.35 -9.83 -3.74
C CYS A 12 7.02 -9.30 -4.28
N ILE A 13 6.49 -10.00 -5.29
CA ILE A 13 5.12 -9.80 -5.75
C ILE A 13 4.23 -10.67 -4.87
N ILE A 14 3.31 -10.05 -4.13
CA ILE A 14 2.39 -10.76 -3.21
C ILE A 14 0.98 -10.91 -3.80
N GLY A 15 0.71 -10.32 -4.96
CA GLY A 15 -0.58 -10.41 -5.61
C GLY A 15 -0.56 -9.78 -6.99
N PHE A 16 -1.23 -10.43 -7.93
CA PHE A 16 -1.54 -9.91 -9.26
C PHE A 16 -3.00 -10.24 -9.52
N ASN A 17 -3.89 -9.30 -9.23
CA ASN A 17 -5.32 -9.54 -9.22
C ASN A 17 -6.00 -8.75 -10.35
N GLN A 18 -6.87 -9.44 -11.08
CA GLN A 18 -7.82 -8.79 -11.97
C GLN A 18 -8.94 -8.17 -11.12
N VAL A 19 -9.22 -6.88 -11.35
CA VAL A 19 -10.29 -6.14 -10.67
C VAL A 19 -11.25 -5.62 -11.72
N GLU A 20 -12.42 -6.25 -11.77
CA GLU A 20 -13.49 -5.89 -12.70
C GLU A 20 -14.06 -4.50 -12.40
N PRO A 21 -14.50 -3.76 -13.44
CA PRO A 21 -15.24 -2.53 -13.26
C PRO A 21 -16.57 -2.77 -12.49
N PRO A 22 -17.02 -1.81 -11.66
CA PRO A 22 -16.37 -0.53 -11.39
C PRO A 22 -15.19 -0.68 -10.40
N ARG A 23 -14.07 -0.05 -10.73
CA ARG A 23 -12.89 0.02 -9.87
C ARG A 23 -13.11 1.03 -8.75
N THR A 24 -13.89 0.60 -7.76
CA THR A 24 -14.12 1.39 -6.56
C THR A 24 -12.97 1.21 -5.58
N GLU A 25 -12.76 2.22 -4.76
CA GLU A 25 -11.83 2.21 -3.64
C GLU A 25 -12.07 0.99 -2.71
N LYS A 26 -13.33 0.72 -2.35
CA LYS A 26 -13.71 -0.44 -1.52
C LYS A 26 -13.26 -1.77 -2.13
N ASN A 27 -13.47 -1.96 -3.43
CA ASN A 27 -13.07 -3.20 -4.12
C ASN A 27 -11.56 -3.38 -4.08
N LEU A 28 -10.79 -2.32 -4.33
CA LEU A 28 -9.33 -2.37 -4.28
C LEU A 28 -8.81 -2.62 -2.87
N VAL A 29 -9.37 -1.96 -1.86
CA VAL A 29 -8.99 -2.17 -0.46
C VAL A 29 -9.27 -3.61 -0.02
N ASN A 30 -10.38 -4.20 -0.46
CA ASN A 30 -10.70 -5.60 -0.19
C ASN A 30 -9.68 -6.55 -0.83
N VAL A 31 -9.32 -6.32 -2.09
CA VAL A 31 -8.29 -7.12 -2.80
C VAL A 31 -6.94 -7.03 -2.09
N ILE A 32 -6.50 -5.82 -1.74
CA ILE A 32 -5.24 -5.62 -1.02
C ILE A 32 -5.29 -6.34 0.34
N THR A 33 -6.37 -6.16 1.10
CA THR A 33 -6.53 -6.78 2.43
C THR A 33 -6.52 -8.30 2.34
N LYS A 34 -7.17 -8.88 1.33
CA LYS A 34 -7.17 -10.32 1.07
C LYS A 34 -5.75 -10.84 0.83
N ASN A 35 -4.99 -10.20 -0.06
CA ASN A 35 -3.60 -10.58 -0.31
C ASN A 35 -2.76 -10.51 0.99
N LEU A 36 -2.91 -9.44 1.79
CA LEU A 36 -2.19 -9.30 3.06
C LEU A 36 -2.55 -10.40 4.07
N GLN A 37 -3.79 -10.89 4.05
CA GLN A 37 -4.27 -11.99 4.88
C GLN A 37 -3.73 -13.34 4.40
N GLU A 38 -3.79 -13.63 3.11
CA GLU A 38 -3.28 -14.87 2.50
C GLU A 38 -1.80 -15.07 2.81
N TRP A 39 -1.02 -14.00 2.71
CA TRP A 39 0.40 -13.99 3.05
C TRP A 39 0.68 -13.90 4.56
N LYS A 40 -0.34 -13.73 5.41
CA LYS A 40 -0.22 -13.57 6.87
C LYS A 40 0.72 -12.43 7.28
N ILE A 41 0.76 -11.36 6.49
CA ILE A 41 1.61 -10.17 6.70
C ILE A 41 0.83 -8.94 7.12
N LYS A 42 -0.48 -9.04 7.33
CA LYS A 42 -1.34 -7.92 7.73
C LYS A 42 -0.79 -7.10 8.91
N LYS A 43 -0.16 -7.75 9.89
CA LYS A 43 0.46 -7.11 11.07
C LYS A 43 1.90 -6.61 10.87
N LYS A 44 2.47 -6.81 9.68
CA LYS A 44 3.87 -6.50 9.33
C LYS A 44 3.98 -5.35 8.32
N ILE A 45 2.89 -4.59 8.14
CA ILE A 45 2.86 -3.44 7.23
C ILE A 45 3.19 -2.16 7.99
N ILE A 46 4.22 -1.47 7.53
CA ILE A 46 4.66 -0.18 8.07
C ILE A 46 4.21 0.96 7.15
N SER A 47 4.37 0.78 5.84
CA SER A 47 4.08 1.81 4.85
C SER A 47 3.56 1.22 3.54
N ILE A 48 2.87 2.07 2.78
CA ILE A 48 2.32 1.79 1.46
C ILE A 48 2.73 2.93 0.52
N THR A 49 3.18 2.56 -0.68
CA THR A 49 3.51 3.51 -1.74
C THR A 49 2.51 3.39 -2.88
N VAL A 50 1.86 4.50 -3.22
CA VAL A 50 0.87 4.61 -4.31
C VAL A 50 1.23 5.77 -5.24
N VAL A 51 0.69 5.75 -6.46
CA VAL A 51 0.84 6.90 -7.38
C VAL A 51 0.13 8.12 -6.81
N ASN A 52 0.72 9.30 -6.99
CA ASN A 52 0.20 10.57 -6.48
C ASN A 52 -1.09 10.99 -7.22
N ALA A 53 -2.22 10.42 -6.83
CA ALA A 53 -3.55 10.69 -7.37
C ALA A 53 -4.57 10.69 -6.22
N SER A 54 -5.54 11.60 -6.28
CA SER A 54 -6.54 11.81 -5.22
C SER A 54 -7.31 10.53 -4.86
N PHE A 55 -7.63 9.70 -5.86
CA PHE A 55 -8.26 8.39 -5.64
C PHE A 55 -7.46 7.49 -4.68
N ASN A 56 -6.12 7.50 -4.79
CA ASN A 56 -5.27 6.67 -3.94
C ASN A 56 -5.12 7.23 -2.53
N ASP A 57 -5.27 8.55 -2.32
CA ASP A 57 -5.29 9.13 -0.98
C ASP A 57 -6.45 8.55 -0.16
N VAL A 58 -7.63 8.46 -0.78
CA VAL A 58 -8.83 7.88 -0.15
C VAL A 58 -8.63 6.39 0.11
N LEU A 59 -8.11 5.65 -0.87
CA LEU A 59 -7.81 4.22 -0.76
C LEU A 59 -6.86 3.91 0.41
N VAL A 60 -5.77 4.66 0.55
CA VAL A 60 -4.78 4.45 1.61
C VAL A 60 -5.38 4.75 2.98
N ARG A 61 -6.20 5.81 3.10
CA ARG A 61 -6.91 6.13 4.34
C ARG A 61 -7.84 5.00 4.77
N THR A 62 -8.67 4.51 3.87
CA THR A 62 -9.62 3.42 4.19
C THR A 62 -8.92 2.12 4.51
N LEU A 63 -7.83 1.80 3.82
CA LEU A 63 -7.01 0.64 4.15
C LEU A 63 -6.40 0.77 5.55
N LYS A 64 -5.89 1.96 5.91
CA LYS A 64 -5.39 2.25 7.27
C LYS A 64 -6.46 1.98 8.32
N GLU A 65 -7.66 2.54 8.15
CA GLU A 65 -8.78 2.36 9.09
C GLU A 65 -9.19 0.88 9.23
N ILE A 66 -9.21 0.11 8.14
CA ILE A 66 -9.52 -1.32 8.17
C ILE A 66 -8.47 -2.12 8.94
N LEU A 67 -7.19 -1.79 8.76
CA LEU A 67 -6.11 -2.43 9.51
C LEU A 67 -6.21 -2.12 11.01
N GLU A 68 -6.47 -0.86 11.37
CA GLU A 68 -6.66 -0.42 12.76
C GLU A 68 -7.86 -1.11 13.41
N LYS A 69 -9.02 -1.14 12.74
CA LYS A 69 -10.22 -1.88 13.20
C LYS A 69 -9.98 -3.38 13.35
N SER A 70 -9.00 -3.92 12.63
CA SER A 70 -8.59 -5.33 12.74
C SER A 70 -7.55 -5.58 13.84
N GLY A 71 -7.28 -4.59 14.70
CA GLY A 71 -6.31 -4.68 15.78
C GLY A 71 -4.85 -4.63 15.32
N VAL A 72 -4.57 -4.08 14.14
CA VAL A 72 -3.19 -3.86 13.68
C VAL A 72 -2.71 -2.51 14.20
N ASN A 73 -1.82 -2.54 15.19
CA ASN A 73 -1.14 -1.35 15.66
C ASN A 73 -0.17 -0.86 14.60
N GLN A 74 -0.42 0.35 14.08
CA GLN A 74 0.46 0.96 13.09
C GLN A 74 1.73 1.49 13.75
N TYR A 75 2.87 1.29 13.08
CA TYR A 75 4.14 1.83 13.53
C TYR A 75 4.06 3.36 13.68
N GLN A 76 4.48 3.89 14.83
CA GLN A 76 4.45 5.33 15.14
C GLN A 76 3.07 5.98 14.90
N GLY A 77 1.97 5.29 15.27
CA GLY A 77 0.60 5.77 15.06
C GLY A 77 0.20 5.91 13.58
N GLY A 78 0.95 5.26 12.68
CA GLY A 78 0.72 5.35 11.24
C GLY A 78 1.23 6.64 10.60
N LYS A 79 2.10 7.39 11.27
CA LYS A 79 2.75 8.61 10.72
C LYS A 79 3.43 8.35 9.37
N PHE A 80 3.97 7.14 9.18
CA PHE A 80 4.72 6.74 7.99
C PHE A 80 3.92 5.80 7.07
N PHE A 81 2.62 5.65 7.28
CA PHE A 81 1.82 4.66 6.56
C PHE A 81 1.66 4.99 5.07
N HIS A 82 1.61 6.27 4.71
CA HIS A 82 1.42 6.71 3.33
C HIS A 82 2.69 7.37 2.77
N VAL A 83 3.23 6.79 1.70
CA VAL A 83 4.33 7.33 0.92
C VAL A 83 3.84 7.63 -0.50
N ARG A 84 3.96 8.87 -0.95
CA ARG A 84 3.55 9.24 -2.32
C ARG A 84 4.68 8.98 -3.32
N CYS A 85 4.33 8.39 -4.46
CA CYS A 85 5.27 8.21 -5.55
C CYS A 85 5.39 9.50 -6.38
N HIS A 86 6.61 10.02 -6.54
CA HIS A 86 6.92 11.23 -7.31
C HIS A 86 7.15 10.97 -8.81
N ARG A 87 6.63 9.86 -9.36
CA ARG A 87 6.81 9.52 -10.79
C ARG A 87 6.38 10.66 -11.70
N HIS A 88 5.29 11.35 -11.38
CA HIS A 88 4.80 12.44 -12.22
C HIS A 88 5.80 13.62 -12.27
N ILE A 89 6.38 14.01 -11.13
CA ILE A 89 7.40 15.07 -11.07
C ILE A 89 8.65 14.67 -11.86
N LEU A 90 9.10 13.42 -11.70
CA LEU A 90 10.25 12.91 -12.45
C LEU A 90 9.98 12.88 -13.97
N ASN A 91 8.77 12.50 -14.39
CA ASN A 91 8.39 12.54 -15.80
C ASN A 91 8.38 13.98 -16.34
N LEU A 92 7.96 14.97 -15.55
CA LEU A 92 7.98 16.37 -15.96
C LEU A 92 9.42 16.86 -16.16
N ILE A 93 10.32 16.59 -15.20
CA ILE A 93 11.73 17.02 -15.27
C ILE A 93 12.48 16.41 -16.47
N VAL A 94 12.16 15.17 -16.86
CA VAL A 94 12.81 14.48 -17.99
C VAL A 94 12.24 14.90 -19.36
N GLN A 95 11.04 15.48 -19.38
CA GLN A 95 10.40 15.96 -20.61
C GLN A 95 10.76 17.42 -20.94
N ASP A 96 11.33 18.15 -19.99
CA ASP A 96 12.06 19.40 -20.22
C ASP A 96 13.51 19.13 -20.67
#